data_AF-A0A8H5WT15-F1
#
_entry.id   AF-A0A8H5WT15-F1
#
_cell.length_a   1.000
_cell.length_b   1.000
_cell.length_c   1.000
_cell.angle_alpha   90.00
_cell.angle_beta   90.00
_cell.angle_gamma   90.00
#
_symmetry.space_group_name_H-M   'P 1'
#
loop_
_entity.id
_entity.type
_entity.pdbx_description
1 polymer ?
#
loop_
_entity_poly.entity_id
_entity_poly.type
_entity_poly.pdbx_seq_one_letter_code
_entity_poly.pdbx_strand_id
1 'polypeptide(L)'
;MASDHGRPRIHYSRLNASKEEVRFLEIEPADNINDQIICRFLTLPLSREVEYIAISSLLGDTTSQERISINRTTIPIPLNISLALRHVRAVFYPAVSKSSENLSRKKQSPGWLKSLLRHLSGREDQSRPKLRVWIDCLCINSADARENAKSRIIMYHAYQRAQMVVGWMGLKIPQTDLGIQLIQAFDNAMPETWQEPGDKDLHPEQYAPHHQWAIPIAHLFDVQADAAVGCADFLNRDFFHRRWILEEMAMARVPTFLIGDSIVSWKQLLRLNLAMEEFKDQESNVCPAATRPLIHEFPLGTIHALLDEFEKRKKMAKIESMNSNSVTGSITSNDSTSYQDSR
;
A
#
# COMPACT_ATOMS: atom_id res chain seq x y z
N MET A 1 2.77 15.92 -18.23
CA MET A 1 1.94 15.34 -19.31
C MET A 1 2.69 14.13 -19.82
N ALA A 2 2.35 12.93 -19.36
CA ALA A 2 2.90 11.70 -19.93
C ALA A 2 2.33 11.56 -21.34
N SER A 3 3.20 11.39 -22.32
CA SER A 3 2.86 11.25 -23.74
C SER A 3 1.93 10.05 -23.96
N ASP A 4 0.95 10.24 -24.84
CA ASP A 4 -0.13 9.30 -25.20
C ASP A 4 0.35 8.06 -26.00
N HIS A 5 1.65 7.76 -25.96
CA HIS A 5 2.27 6.71 -26.76
C HIS A 5 2.48 5.46 -25.90
N GLY A 6 1.57 4.49 -26.05
CA GLY A 6 1.68 3.15 -25.44
C GLY A 6 0.55 2.73 -24.51
N ARG A 7 -0.53 3.50 -24.40
CA ARG A 7 -1.72 3.08 -23.64
C ARG A 7 -2.59 2.08 -24.44
N PRO A 8 -3.23 1.10 -23.79
CA PRO A 8 -4.05 0.10 -24.48
C PRO A 8 -5.26 0.72 -25.18
N ARG A 9 -5.59 0.25 -26.39
CA ARG A 9 -6.82 0.62 -27.10
C ARG A 9 -7.99 -0.19 -26.55
N ILE A 10 -8.76 0.42 -25.67
CA ILE A 10 -9.89 -0.18 -24.96
C ILE A 10 -11.18 0.49 -25.42
N HIS A 11 -12.24 -0.30 -25.62
CA HIS A 11 -13.57 0.26 -25.84
C HIS A 11 -14.21 0.61 -24.49
N TYR A 12 -14.44 1.91 -24.26
CA TYR A 12 -14.99 2.43 -23.01
C TYR A 12 -16.46 2.79 -23.14
N SER A 13 -17.26 2.40 -22.16
CA SER A 13 -18.57 3.02 -21.93
C SER A 13 -18.40 4.44 -21.39
N ARG A 14 -19.28 5.35 -21.82
CA ARG A 14 -19.32 6.73 -21.34
C ARG A 14 -19.74 6.77 -19.86
N LEU A 15 -18.99 7.53 -19.05
CA LEU A 15 -19.27 7.71 -17.63
C LEU A 15 -20.40 8.72 -17.43
N ASN A 16 -21.28 8.46 -16.45
CA ASN A 16 -22.28 9.43 -16.03
C ASN A 16 -21.67 10.45 -15.07
N ALA A 17 -21.50 11.69 -15.57
CA ALA A 17 -20.89 12.77 -14.81
C ALA A 17 -21.72 13.21 -13.58
N SER A 18 -23.06 13.05 -13.59
CA SER A 18 -23.88 13.44 -12.44
C SER A 18 -23.82 12.45 -11.28
N LYS A 19 -23.29 11.25 -11.51
CA LYS A 19 -23.15 10.17 -10.52
C LYS A 19 -21.70 9.96 -10.05
N GLU A 20 -20.76 10.79 -10.52
CA GLU A 20 -19.33 10.64 -10.25
C GLU A 20 -18.83 9.20 -10.52
N GLU A 21 -19.27 8.63 -11.64
CA GLU A 21 -18.92 7.25 -12.01
C GLU A 21 -17.45 7.13 -12.39
N VAL A 22 -16.86 6.00 -11.99
CA VAL A 22 -15.53 5.56 -12.42
C VAL A 22 -15.56 4.09 -12.83
N ARG A 23 -14.56 3.66 -13.59
CA ARG A 23 -14.42 2.27 -14.01
C ARG A 23 -13.54 1.49 -13.06
N PHE A 24 -13.90 0.24 -12.82
CA PHE A 24 -13.14 -0.73 -12.08
C PHE A 24 -12.94 -1.99 -12.92
N LEU A 25 -11.86 -2.71 -12.65
CA LEU A 25 -11.65 -4.07 -13.10
C LEU A 25 -12.16 -5.01 -12.02
N GLU A 26 -13.00 -5.96 -12.38
CA GLU A 26 -13.26 -7.13 -11.53
C GLU A 26 -12.50 -8.32 -12.13
N ILE A 27 -11.49 -8.78 -11.39
CA ILE A 27 -10.54 -9.81 -11.84
C ILE A 27 -11.05 -11.19 -11.42
N GLU A 28 -11.08 -12.13 -12.36
CA GLU A 28 -11.42 -13.54 -12.12
C GLU A 28 -10.27 -14.27 -11.39
N PRO A 29 -10.57 -15.33 -10.60
CA PRO A 29 -9.53 -16.15 -9.98
C PRO A 29 -8.68 -16.89 -11.01
N ALA A 30 -7.53 -17.38 -10.56
CA ALA A 30 -6.69 -18.28 -11.33
C ALA A 30 -5.95 -19.27 -10.42
N ASP A 31 -5.57 -20.42 -10.98
CA ASP A 31 -4.86 -21.47 -10.25
C ASP A 31 -3.33 -21.24 -10.27
N ASN A 32 -2.83 -20.63 -11.35
CA ASN A 32 -1.43 -20.31 -11.54
C ASN A 32 -1.21 -18.79 -11.70
N ILE A 33 -0.06 -18.31 -11.20
CA ILE A 33 0.38 -16.91 -11.35
C ILE A 33 0.45 -16.50 -12.83
N ASN A 34 0.83 -17.42 -13.72
CA ASN A 34 1.04 -17.18 -15.15
C ASN A 34 -0.24 -17.24 -15.98
N ASP A 35 -1.36 -17.71 -15.41
CA ASP A 35 -2.63 -17.77 -16.13
C ASP A 35 -3.01 -16.38 -16.63
N GLN A 36 -3.67 -16.33 -17.80
CA GLN A 36 -4.09 -15.07 -18.39
C GLN A 36 -4.97 -14.27 -17.41
N ILE A 37 -4.83 -12.94 -17.41
CA ILE A 37 -5.77 -12.08 -16.69
C ILE A 37 -7.08 -11.99 -17.47
N ILE A 38 -8.14 -12.42 -16.80
CA ILE A 38 -9.52 -12.31 -17.28
C ILE A 38 -10.23 -11.37 -16.31
N CYS A 39 -10.82 -10.31 -16.83
CA CYS A 39 -11.58 -9.36 -16.03
C CYS A 39 -12.75 -8.76 -16.81
N ARG A 40 -13.61 -8.05 -16.08
CA ARG A 40 -14.69 -7.25 -16.66
C ARG A 40 -14.60 -5.82 -16.17
N PHE A 41 -15.03 -4.88 -17.00
CA PHE A 41 -15.25 -3.52 -16.56
C PHE A 41 -16.55 -3.42 -15.77
N LEU A 42 -16.47 -2.68 -14.68
CA LEU A 42 -17.62 -2.24 -13.90
C LEU A 42 -17.60 -0.73 -13.83
N THR A 43 -18.72 -0.11 -14.16
CA THR A 43 -18.93 1.32 -13.95
C THR A 43 -19.77 1.48 -12.70
N LEU A 44 -19.21 2.10 -11.67
CA LEU A 44 -19.87 2.31 -10.38
C LEU A 44 -19.60 3.74 -9.90
N PRO A 45 -20.50 4.35 -9.11
CA PRO A 45 -20.23 5.64 -8.46
C PRO A 45 -19.03 5.53 -7.53
N LEU A 46 -18.22 6.58 -7.44
CA LEU A 46 -17.08 6.65 -6.52
C LEU A 46 -17.53 6.96 -5.08
N SER A 47 -18.38 6.10 -4.52
CA SER A 47 -18.93 6.22 -3.17
C SER A 47 -18.11 5.44 -2.12
N ARG A 48 -18.39 5.68 -0.84
CA ARG A 48 -17.75 4.95 0.28
C ARG A 48 -18.21 3.48 0.37
N GLU A 49 -19.30 3.12 -0.29
CA GLU A 49 -19.87 1.77 -0.30
C GLU A 49 -19.18 0.86 -1.32
N VAL A 50 -18.51 1.45 -2.31
CA VAL A 50 -17.77 0.70 -3.31
C VAL A 50 -16.38 0.42 -2.80
N GLU A 51 -16.15 -0.83 -2.44
CA GLU A 51 -14.84 -1.29 -2.00
C GLU A 51 -14.01 -1.84 -3.16
N TYR A 52 -12.71 -1.51 -3.16
CA TYR A 52 -11.73 -1.94 -4.14
C TYR A 52 -10.29 -1.71 -3.64
N ILE A 53 -9.33 -2.33 -4.32
CA ILE A 53 -7.89 -2.05 -4.22
C ILE A 53 -7.50 -1.14 -5.39
N ALA A 54 -6.71 -0.10 -5.14
CA ALA A 54 -6.07 0.64 -6.24
C ALA A 54 -4.63 0.16 -6.45
N ILE A 55 -4.19 0.09 -7.71
CA ILE A 55 -2.80 -0.22 -8.07
C ILE A 55 -2.14 1.06 -8.58
N SER A 56 -1.03 1.41 -7.97
CA SER A 56 -0.07 2.37 -8.49
C SER A 56 1.07 1.61 -9.13
N SER A 57 1.32 1.81 -10.42
CA SER A 57 2.37 1.10 -11.16
C SER A 57 2.99 2.00 -12.22
N LEU A 58 4.25 1.74 -12.57
CA LEU A 58 4.84 2.25 -13.81
C LEU A 58 4.20 1.52 -15.01
N LEU A 59 4.10 2.20 -16.17
CA LEU A 59 3.75 1.51 -17.42
C LEU A 59 4.86 0.53 -17.84
N GLY A 60 6.12 0.89 -17.57
CA GLY A 60 7.30 0.17 -18.05
C GLY A 60 7.54 0.40 -19.54
N ASP A 61 8.27 -0.52 -20.17
CA ASP A 61 8.47 -0.53 -21.61
C ASP A 61 7.14 -0.85 -22.32
N THR A 62 6.64 0.11 -23.10
CA THR A 62 5.36 0.00 -23.81
C THR A 62 5.43 -0.84 -25.09
N THR A 63 6.64 -1.19 -25.53
CA THR A 63 6.87 -2.09 -26.67
C THR A 63 6.72 -3.56 -26.28
N SER A 64 7.04 -3.89 -25.01
CA SER A 64 6.82 -5.20 -24.43
C SER A 64 5.39 -5.33 -23.93
N GLN A 65 4.59 -6.18 -24.57
CA GLN A 65 3.15 -6.28 -24.32
C GLN A 65 2.71 -7.72 -24.09
N GLU A 66 1.65 -7.84 -23.30
CA GLU A 66 0.96 -9.10 -23.04
C GLU A 66 -0.55 -8.93 -23.20
N ARG A 67 -1.22 -10.01 -23.61
CA ARG A 67 -2.67 -10.00 -23.88
C ARG A 67 -3.48 -10.40 -22.66
N ILE A 68 -4.43 -9.55 -22.28
CA ILE A 68 -5.43 -9.84 -21.26
C ILE A 68 -6.84 -9.82 -21.87
N SER A 69 -7.81 -10.45 -21.22
CA SER A 69 -9.21 -10.45 -21.66
C SER A 69 -10.04 -9.51 -20.79
N ILE A 70 -10.62 -8.47 -21.38
CA ILE A 70 -11.56 -7.55 -20.72
C ILE A 70 -12.91 -7.59 -21.43
N ASN A 71 -14.00 -7.87 -20.70
CA ASN A 71 -15.34 -7.98 -21.27
C ASN A 71 -15.41 -8.96 -22.48
N ARG A 72 -14.64 -10.07 -22.42
CA ARG A 72 -14.46 -11.07 -23.50
C ARG A 72 -13.67 -10.58 -24.72
N THR A 73 -13.15 -9.35 -24.71
CA THR A 73 -12.27 -8.84 -25.76
C THR A 73 -10.82 -8.95 -25.31
N THR A 74 -9.98 -9.52 -26.16
CA THR A 74 -8.54 -9.63 -25.89
C THR A 74 -7.82 -8.37 -26.33
N ILE A 75 -7.15 -7.71 -25.40
CA ILE A 75 -6.38 -6.48 -25.66
C ILE A 75 -4.91 -6.65 -25.23
N PRO A 76 -3.96 -6.05 -25.96
CA PRO A 76 -2.58 -5.97 -25.49
C PRO A 76 -2.44 -4.85 -24.45
N ILE A 77 -1.69 -5.11 -23.39
CA ILE A 77 -1.29 -4.14 -22.37
C ILE A 77 0.22 -4.24 -22.12
N PRO A 78 0.88 -3.18 -21.61
CA PRO A 78 2.29 -3.27 -21.24
C PRO A 78 2.55 -4.42 -20.25
N LEU A 79 3.66 -5.14 -20.43
CA LEU A 79 3.99 -6.33 -19.64
C LEU A 79 4.02 -6.03 -18.14
N ASN A 80 4.56 -4.86 -17.73
CA ASN A 80 4.61 -4.49 -16.32
C ASN A 80 3.21 -4.36 -15.68
N ILE A 81 2.22 -3.88 -16.44
CA ILE A 81 0.83 -3.79 -15.99
C ILE A 81 0.21 -5.18 -15.87
N SER A 82 0.50 -6.08 -16.82
CA SER A 82 0.06 -7.48 -16.75
C SER A 82 0.62 -8.19 -15.51
N LEU A 83 1.92 -8.01 -15.24
CA LEU A 83 2.56 -8.53 -14.04
C LEU A 83 1.93 -7.96 -12.75
N ALA A 84 1.72 -6.64 -12.68
CA ALA A 84 1.06 -6.02 -11.54
C ALA A 84 -0.31 -6.66 -11.25
N LEU A 85 -1.15 -6.84 -12.29
CA LEU A 85 -2.46 -7.46 -12.15
C LEU A 85 -2.38 -8.93 -11.72
N ARG A 86 -1.44 -9.71 -12.26
CA ARG A 86 -1.22 -11.12 -11.86
C ARG A 86 -0.82 -11.25 -10.40
N HIS A 87 0.14 -10.45 -9.96
CA HIS A 87 0.64 -10.51 -8.60
C HIS A 87 -0.39 -10.00 -7.60
N VAL A 88 -1.12 -8.94 -7.94
CA VAL A 88 -2.27 -8.49 -7.14
C VAL A 88 -3.35 -9.57 -7.07
N ARG A 89 -3.69 -10.22 -8.18
CA ARG A 89 -4.64 -11.36 -8.17
C ARG A 89 -4.14 -12.47 -7.25
N ALA A 90 -2.91 -12.92 -7.40
CA ALA A 90 -2.38 -14.05 -6.62
C ALA A 90 -2.29 -13.77 -5.12
N VAL A 91 -1.94 -12.54 -4.72
CA VAL A 91 -1.75 -12.19 -3.31
C VAL A 91 -3.08 -11.84 -2.63
N PHE A 92 -3.96 -11.11 -3.31
CA PHE A 92 -5.16 -10.54 -2.68
C PHE A 92 -6.43 -11.36 -2.92
N TYR A 93 -6.57 -12.07 -4.03
CA TYR A 93 -7.77 -12.88 -4.30
C TYR A 93 -8.02 -13.96 -3.23
N PRO A 94 -7.00 -14.70 -2.73
CA PRO A 94 -7.22 -15.68 -1.67
C PRO A 94 -7.74 -15.06 -0.36
N ALA A 95 -7.37 -13.81 -0.06
CA ALA A 95 -7.85 -13.10 1.12
C ALA A 95 -9.32 -12.67 1.00
N VAL A 96 -9.81 -12.47 -0.23
CA VAL A 96 -11.22 -12.15 -0.51
C VAL A 96 -12.09 -13.42 -0.58
N SER A 97 -11.49 -14.60 -0.76
CA SER A 97 -12.23 -15.86 -0.90
C SER A 97 -12.50 -16.53 0.44
N LYS A 98 -13.77 -16.66 0.83
CA LYS A 98 -14.21 -17.24 2.13
C LYS A 98 -14.04 -18.77 2.25
N SER A 99 -13.60 -19.47 1.20
CA SER A 99 -13.37 -20.91 1.25
C SER A 99 -12.30 -21.32 0.26
N SER A 100 -11.15 -21.74 0.79
CA SER A 100 -10.43 -22.83 0.17
C SER A 100 -9.57 -23.53 1.23
N GLU A 101 -10.24 -24.36 2.03
CA GLU A 101 -9.58 -25.37 2.85
C GLU A 101 -8.97 -26.50 1.98
N ASN A 102 -9.22 -26.51 0.67
CA ASN A 102 -8.80 -27.60 -0.24
C ASN A 102 -7.78 -27.22 -1.33
N LEU A 103 -7.36 -25.96 -1.46
CA LEU A 103 -6.18 -25.63 -2.29
C LEU A 103 -4.89 -25.87 -1.49
N SER A 104 -4.47 -27.14 -1.47
CA SER A 104 -3.07 -27.59 -1.39
C SER A 104 -2.05 -26.60 -0.81
N ARG A 105 -1.76 -26.68 0.51
CA ARG A 105 -0.53 -26.21 1.20
C ARG A 105 0.09 -24.84 0.78
N LYS A 106 -0.63 -23.95 0.11
CA LYS A 106 -0.13 -22.63 -0.29
C LYS A 106 -0.36 -21.63 0.85
N LYS A 107 0.67 -20.80 1.13
CA LYS A 107 0.71 -19.75 2.18
C LYS A 107 -0.68 -19.15 2.42
N GLN A 108 -1.22 -19.35 3.62
CA GLN A 108 -2.47 -18.69 4.02
C GLN A 108 -2.27 -17.17 4.02
N SER A 109 -3.25 -16.41 3.53
CA SER A 109 -3.21 -14.94 3.61
C SER A 109 -3.12 -14.48 5.07
N PRO A 110 -2.29 -13.46 5.37
CA PRO A 110 -2.17 -12.92 6.72
C PRO A 110 -3.53 -12.50 7.31
N GLY A 111 -3.70 -12.66 8.62
CA GLY A 111 -4.96 -12.34 9.31
C GLY A 111 -5.38 -10.88 9.15
N TRP A 112 -4.44 -9.95 9.19
CA TRP A 112 -4.69 -8.53 8.95
C TRP A 112 -5.25 -8.28 7.54
N LEU A 113 -4.75 -9.02 6.54
CA LEU A 113 -5.18 -8.88 5.15
C LEU A 113 -6.59 -9.42 4.97
N LYS A 114 -6.91 -10.57 5.59
CA LYS A 114 -8.27 -11.10 5.62
C LYS A 114 -9.23 -10.13 6.31
N SER A 115 -8.82 -9.54 7.44
CA SER A 115 -9.64 -8.57 8.16
C SER A 115 -9.94 -7.34 7.31
N LEU A 116 -8.92 -6.80 6.63
CA LEU A 116 -9.02 -5.64 5.74
C LEU A 116 -9.92 -5.90 4.52
N LEU A 117 -9.83 -7.10 3.94
CA LEU A 117 -10.53 -7.44 2.70
C LEU A 117 -11.82 -8.26 2.88
N ARG A 118 -12.23 -8.49 4.13
CA ARG A 118 -13.45 -9.24 4.49
C ARG A 118 -14.72 -8.68 3.86
N HIS A 119 -14.75 -7.38 3.59
CA HIS A 119 -15.90 -6.70 3.00
C HIS A 119 -15.85 -6.70 1.46
N LEU A 120 -14.66 -6.82 0.85
CA LEU A 120 -14.49 -6.97 -0.61
C LEU A 120 -15.14 -8.24 -1.14
N SER A 121 -15.37 -9.23 -0.27
CA SER A 121 -16.03 -10.49 -0.63
C SER A 121 -17.52 -10.33 -0.97
N GLY A 122 -18.09 -9.12 -0.85
CA GLY A 122 -19.51 -8.85 -1.09
C GLY A 122 -20.38 -9.24 0.09
N ARG A 123 -21.32 -8.35 0.46
CA ARG A 123 -22.48 -8.67 1.31
C ARG A 123 -23.68 -9.19 0.50
N GLU A 124 -23.54 -9.30 -0.81
CA GLU A 124 -24.59 -9.80 -1.70
C GLU A 124 -24.66 -11.32 -1.67
N ASP A 125 -25.87 -11.80 -1.39
CA ASP A 125 -26.34 -13.17 -1.41
C ASP A 125 -25.74 -13.97 -2.59
N GLN A 126 -25.07 -15.08 -2.28
CA GLN A 126 -24.67 -16.16 -3.19
C GLN A 126 -23.67 -15.89 -4.35
N SER A 127 -23.17 -14.68 -4.57
CA SER A 127 -22.19 -14.46 -5.65
C SER A 127 -20.74 -14.74 -5.22
N ARG A 128 -19.94 -15.37 -6.11
CA ARG A 128 -18.51 -15.67 -5.90
C ARG A 128 -17.73 -14.43 -5.42
N PRO A 129 -16.68 -14.59 -4.59
CA PRO A 129 -15.82 -13.48 -4.17
C PRO A 129 -15.26 -12.74 -5.39
N LYS A 130 -15.24 -11.40 -5.35
CA LYS A 130 -14.86 -10.56 -6.49
C LYS A 130 -13.73 -9.61 -6.12
N LEU A 131 -12.56 -9.81 -6.73
CA LEU A 131 -11.44 -8.90 -6.54
C LEU A 131 -11.62 -7.67 -7.44
N ARG A 132 -12.13 -6.59 -6.86
CA ARG A 132 -12.27 -5.30 -7.54
C ARG A 132 -10.99 -4.48 -7.42
N VAL A 133 -10.49 -4.03 -8.57
CA VAL A 133 -9.25 -3.29 -8.72
C VAL A 133 -9.47 -2.02 -9.52
N TRP A 134 -8.77 -0.96 -9.16
CA TRP A 134 -8.65 0.27 -9.94
C TRP A 134 -7.19 0.50 -10.34
N ILE A 135 -6.93 0.80 -11.62
CA ILE A 135 -5.61 1.20 -12.11
C ILE A 135 -5.78 2.25 -13.19
N ASP A 136 -5.07 3.38 -13.06
CA ASP A 136 -5.29 4.57 -13.87
C ASP A 136 -5.18 4.30 -15.38
N CYS A 137 -4.18 3.53 -15.80
CA CYS A 137 -3.88 3.27 -17.21
C CYS A 137 -4.93 2.41 -17.93
N LEU A 138 -5.80 1.70 -17.20
CA LEU A 138 -6.90 0.89 -17.77
C LEU A 138 -8.28 1.45 -17.40
N CYS A 139 -8.41 2.12 -16.25
CA CYS A 139 -9.69 2.62 -15.77
C CYS A 139 -10.01 4.02 -16.29
N ILE A 140 -9.01 4.80 -16.73
CA ILE A 140 -9.19 6.15 -17.30
C ILE A 140 -9.04 6.11 -18.82
N ASN A 141 -10.05 6.62 -19.52
CA ASN A 141 -10.00 6.82 -20.96
C ASN A 141 -9.27 8.13 -21.29
N SER A 142 -7.95 8.06 -21.47
CA SER A 142 -7.15 9.24 -21.85
C SER A 142 -7.45 9.77 -23.25
N ALA A 143 -8.05 8.96 -24.12
CA ALA A 143 -8.44 9.38 -25.47
C ALA A 143 -9.70 10.26 -25.48
N ASP A 144 -10.52 10.24 -24.42
CA ASP A 144 -11.63 11.18 -24.26
C ASP A 144 -11.12 12.48 -23.61
N ALA A 145 -11.14 13.58 -24.37
CA ALA A 145 -10.67 14.88 -23.90
C ALA A 145 -11.38 15.37 -22.62
N ARG A 146 -12.67 15.06 -22.45
CA ARG A 146 -13.45 15.49 -21.27
C ARG A 146 -13.04 14.72 -20.02
N GLU A 147 -12.78 13.42 -20.18
CA GLU A 147 -12.30 12.58 -19.09
C GLU A 147 -10.85 12.89 -18.76
N ASN A 148 -10.00 13.07 -19.77
CA ASN A 148 -8.59 13.40 -19.60
C ASN A 148 -8.41 14.74 -18.86
N ALA A 149 -9.24 15.74 -19.14
CA ALA A 149 -9.26 17.02 -18.42
C ALA A 149 -9.57 16.85 -16.91
N LYS A 150 -10.29 15.79 -16.52
CA LYS A 150 -10.66 15.47 -15.13
C LYS A 150 -9.80 14.36 -14.51
N SER A 151 -8.85 13.78 -15.25
CA SER A 151 -8.06 12.62 -14.84
C SER A 151 -7.42 12.78 -13.46
N ARG A 152 -6.80 13.93 -13.18
CA ARG A 152 -6.18 14.21 -11.87
C ARG A 152 -7.18 14.17 -10.70
N ILE A 153 -8.37 14.74 -10.89
CA ILE A 153 -9.43 14.74 -9.86
C ILE A 153 -9.95 13.32 -9.64
N ILE A 154 -10.13 12.56 -10.72
CA ILE A 154 -10.53 11.15 -10.66
C ILE A 154 -9.48 10.33 -9.91
N MET A 155 -8.19 10.47 -10.26
CA MET A 155 -7.07 9.81 -9.58
C MET A 155 -7.06 10.13 -8.08
N TYR A 156 -7.16 11.42 -7.73
CA TYR A 156 -7.20 11.87 -6.34
C TYR A 156 -8.27 11.14 -5.54
N HIS A 157 -9.52 11.11 -6.03
CA HIS A 157 -10.60 10.47 -5.30
C HIS A 157 -10.53 8.94 -5.33
N ALA A 158 -10.01 8.33 -6.40
CA ALA A 158 -9.86 6.89 -6.50
C ALA A 158 -8.81 6.35 -5.53
N TYR A 159 -7.63 6.96 -5.46
CA TYR A 159 -6.61 6.54 -4.50
C TYR A 159 -7.03 6.81 -3.05
N GLN A 160 -7.69 7.95 -2.79
CA GLN A 160 -8.16 8.32 -1.45
C GLN A 160 -9.25 7.38 -0.90
N ARG A 161 -10.13 6.86 -1.76
CA ARG A 161 -11.28 6.03 -1.35
C ARG A 161 -10.98 4.53 -1.40
N ALA A 162 -9.88 4.11 -2.02
CA ALA A 162 -9.46 2.72 -2.04
C ALA A 162 -9.27 2.16 -0.62
N GLN A 163 -9.58 0.88 -0.43
CA GLN A 163 -9.33 0.20 0.86
C GLN A 163 -7.83 0.08 1.13
N MET A 164 -7.05 -0.13 0.07
CA MET A 164 -5.61 0.01 0.07
C MET A 164 -5.14 0.49 -1.30
N VAL A 165 -3.96 1.09 -1.32
CA VAL A 165 -3.23 1.37 -2.56
C VAL A 165 -1.97 0.51 -2.58
N VAL A 166 -1.82 -0.27 -3.64
CA VAL A 166 -0.70 -1.18 -3.86
C VAL A 166 0.26 -0.54 -4.87
N GLY A 167 1.42 -0.12 -4.39
CA GLY A 167 2.55 0.24 -5.25
C GLY A 167 3.23 -1.02 -5.78
N TRP A 168 3.13 -1.26 -7.09
CA TRP A 168 3.79 -2.40 -7.74
C TRP A 168 5.27 -2.08 -8.02
N MET A 169 6.14 -2.90 -7.45
CA MET A 169 7.60 -2.71 -7.46
C MET A 169 8.32 -3.59 -8.50
N GLY A 170 7.60 -4.49 -9.17
CA GLY A 170 8.16 -5.45 -10.11
C GLY A 170 8.48 -6.81 -9.49
N LEU A 171 9.24 -7.61 -10.24
CA LEU A 171 9.67 -8.94 -9.83
C LEU A 171 10.92 -8.89 -8.95
N LYS A 172 11.06 -9.93 -8.12
CA LYS A 172 12.19 -10.14 -7.22
C LYS A 172 13.44 -10.59 -7.97
N ILE A 173 14.59 -10.23 -7.43
CA ILE A 173 15.86 -10.94 -7.64
C ILE A 173 16.06 -11.96 -6.50
N PRO A 174 17.04 -12.88 -6.60
CA PRO A 174 17.24 -13.91 -5.56
C PRO A 174 17.42 -13.35 -4.13
N GLN A 175 18.05 -12.18 -4.00
CA GLN A 175 18.33 -11.53 -2.73
C GLN A 175 17.13 -10.76 -2.14
N THR A 176 16.12 -10.41 -2.94
CA THR A 176 15.04 -9.50 -2.52
C THR A 176 14.33 -10.00 -1.25
N ASP A 177 14.14 -11.31 -1.10
CA ASP A 177 13.48 -11.87 0.09
C ASP A 177 14.29 -11.69 1.38
N LEU A 178 15.63 -11.76 1.30
CA LEU A 178 16.51 -11.47 2.43
C LEU A 178 16.50 -9.98 2.76
N GLY A 179 16.45 -9.13 1.74
CA GLY A 179 16.26 -7.69 1.91
C GLY A 179 14.97 -7.34 2.65
N ILE A 180 13.85 -7.94 2.26
CA ILE A 180 12.57 -7.72 2.93
C ILE A 180 12.59 -8.22 4.38
N GLN A 181 13.27 -9.34 4.65
CA GLN A 181 13.47 -9.82 6.02
C GLN A 181 14.29 -8.83 6.86
N LEU A 182 15.30 -8.18 6.28
CA LEU A 182 16.04 -7.10 6.94
C LEU A 182 15.13 -5.93 7.27
N ILE A 183 14.32 -5.46 6.31
CA ILE A 183 13.35 -4.37 6.55
C ILE A 183 12.40 -4.73 7.72
N GLN A 184 11.91 -5.98 7.74
CA GLN A 184 11.03 -6.47 8.80
C GLN A 184 11.75 -6.57 10.15
N ALA A 185 13.01 -6.99 10.17
CA ALA A 185 13.81 -7.08 11.39
C ALA A 185 14.02 -5.71 12.04
N PHE A 186 14.29 -4.66 11.25
CA PHE A 186 14.36 -3.28 11.74
C PHE A 186 13.04 -2.82 12.34
N ASP A 187 11.92 -3.01 11.63
CA ASP A 187 10.59 -2.62 12.11
C ASP A 187 10.23 -3.32 13.43
N ASN A 188 10.51 -4.61 13.53
CA ASN A 188 10.22 -5.43 14.72
C ASN A 188 11.09 -5.08 15.93
N ALA A 189 12.35 -4.69 15.71
CA ALA A 189 13.30 -4.42 16.78
C ALA A 189 13.12 -3.02 17.38
N MET A 190 12.73 -2.04 16.55
CA MET A 190 12.61 -0.64 16.94
C MET A 190 11.41 -0.40 17.89
N PRO A 191 11.50 0.47 18.90
CA PRO A 191 10.38 0.82 19.77
C PRO A 191 9.22 1.45 18.98
N GLU A 192 7.97 1.30 19.46
CA GLU A 192 6.81 1.87 18.77
C GLU A 192 6.83 3.40 18.76
N THR A 193 7.30 4.02 19.85
CA THR A 193 7.40 5.48 20.05
C THR A 193 8.72 6.08 19.57
N TRP A 194 9.58 5.29 18.93
CA TRP A 194 10.91 5.74 18.53
C TRP A 194 10.81 6.95 17.58
N GLN A 195 11.57 8.01 17.91
CA GLN A 195 11.54 9.35 17.27
C GLN A 195 10.25 10.18 17.48
N GLU A 196 9.37 9.79 18.41
CA GLU A 196 8.29 10.67 18.82
C GLU A 196 8.81 11.87 19.65
N PRO A 197 8.13 13.03 19.62
CA PRO A 197 8.53 14.18 20.43
C PRO A 197 8.66 13.83 21.93
N GLY A 198 9.84 14.04 22.50
CA GLY A 198 10.16 13.73 23.90
C GLY A 198 10.61 12.29 24.17
N ASP A 199 10.54 11.38 23.18
CA ASP A 199 10.97 9.97 23.34
C ASP A 199 12.47 9.88 23.68
N LYS A 200 13.29 10.71 23.03
CA LYS A 200 14.74 10.77 23.27
C LYS A 200 15.13 11.15 24.69
N ASP A 201 14.37 12.04 25.33
CA ASP A 201 14.64 12.44 26.71
C ASP A 201 14.23 11.35 27.71
N LEU A 202 13.17 10.60 27.38
CA LEU A 202 12.66 9.50 28.21
C LEU A 202 13.47 8.20 28.06
N HIS A 203 13.99 7.95 26.86
CA HIS A 203 14.64 6.70 26.47
C HIS A 203 16.00 6.96 25.79
N PRO A 204 16.94 7.68 26.42
CA PRO A 204 18.22 8.04 25.80
C PRO A 204 19.06 6.82 25.38
N GLU A 205 18.86 5.66 25.99
CA GLU A 205 19.51 4.40 25.62
C GLU A 205 19.09 3.85 24.25
N GLN A 206 17.95 4.31 23.71
CA GLN A 206 17.45 3.93 22.38
C GLN A 206 18.04 4.77 21.25
N TYR A 207 18.86 5.77 21.58
CA TYR A 207 19.45 6.72 20.65
C TYR A 207 20.97 6.66 20.67
N ALA A 208 21.60 7.46 19.81
CA ALA A 208 23.04 7.61 19.78
C ALA A 208 23.67 7.94 21.15
N PRO A 209 24.80 7.29 21.51
CA PRO A 209 25.51 6.28 20.72
C PRO A 209 25.02 4.82 20.92
N HIS A 210 24.10 4.58 21.86
CA HIS A 210 23.81 3.23 22.36
C HIS A 210 22.94 2.39 21.41
N HIS A 211 21.84 2.96 20.92
CA HIS A 211 20.86 2.27 20.06
C HIS A 211 20.48 0.88 20.57
N GLN A 212 20.05 0.75 21.83
CA GLN A 212 19.80 -0.57 22.45
C GLN A 212 18.84 -1.45 21.63
N TRP A 213 17.81 -0.85 21.03
CA TRP A 213 16.88 -1.54 20.13
C TRP A 213 17.55 -2.25 18.95
N ALA A 214 18.70 -1.77 18.49
CA ALA A 214 19.40 -2.32 17.33
C ALA A 214 20.38 -3.44 17.68
N ILE A 215 20.69 -3.67 18.97
CA ILE A 215 21.59 -4.75 19.41
C ILE A 215 21.18 -6.13 18.86
N PRO A 216 19.90 -6.55 18.91
CA PRO A 216 19.48 -7.86 18.40
C PRO A 216 19.69 -8.04 16.90
N ILE A 217 19.74 -6.93 16.15
CA ILE A 217 19.86 -6.92 14.68
C ILE A 217 21.23 -6.43 14.19
N ALA A 218 22.19 -6.20 15.09
CA ALA A 218 23.51 -5.66 14.71
C ALA A 218 24.24 -6.54 13.69
N HIS A 219 24.00 -7.85 13.72
CA HIS A 219 24.53 -8.82 12.75
C HIS A 219 24.02 -8.59 11.31
N LEU A 220 22.94 -7.82 11.12
CA LEU A 220 22.38 -7.48 9.80
C LEU A 220 23.02 -6.22 9.18
N PHE A 221 23.92 -5.53 9.89
CA PHE A 221 24.60 -4.34 9.37
C PHE A 221 25.79 -4.66 8.46
N ASP A 222 26.02 -5.94 8.14
CA ASP A 222 26.98 -6.33 7.10
C ASP A 222 26.47 -5.91 5.71
N VAL A 223 27.09 -4.87 5.18
CA VAL A 223 26.83 -4.29 3.86
C VAL A 223 27.17 -5.22 2.69
N GLN A 224 27.98 -6.26 2.93
CA GLN A 224 28.30 -7.28 1.91
C GLN A 224 27.34 -8.46 1.94
N ALA A 225 26.42 -8.52 2.92
CA ALA A 225 25.45 -9.60 3.00
C ALA A 225 24.40 -9.50 1.89
N ASP A 226 23.90 -10.65 1.44
CA ASP A 226 22.81 -10.73 0.46
C ASP A 226 21.56 -9.95 0.91
N ALA A 227 21.34 -9.82 2.23
CA ALA A 227 20.24 -9.02 2.77
C ALA A 227 20.41 -7.52 2.44
N ALA A 228 21.62 -6.97 2.50
CA ALA A 228 21.89 -5.60 2.11
C ALA A 228 21.64 -5.38 0.60
N VAL A 229 22.08 -6.32 -0.23
CA VAL A 229 21.82 -6.31 -1.68
C VAL A 229 20.31 -6.34 -1.98
N GLY A 230 19.57 -7.23 -1.32
CA GLY A 230 18.12 -7.33 -1.47
C GLY A 230 17.37 -6.09 -0.98
N CYS A 231 17.85 -5.46 0.09
CA CYS A 231 17.29 -4.21 0.60
C CYS A 231 17.53 -3.10 -0.43
N ALA A 232 18.78 -2.93 -0.89
CA ALA A 232 19.13 -1.97 -1.93
C ALA A 232 18.32 -2.18 -3.23
N ASP A 233 18.11 -3.43 -3.66
CA ASP A 233 17.24 -3.75 -4.80
C ASP A 233 15.82 -3.22 -4.62
N PHE A 234 15.25 -3.31 -3.41
CA PHE A 234 13.92 -2.77 -3.13
C PHE A 234 13.92 -1.23 -3.09
N LEU A 235 14.85 -0.60 -2.37
CA LEU A 235 14.85 0.85 -2.15
C LEU A 235 15.19 1.65 -3.43
N ASN A 236 15.99 1.07 -4.34
CA ASN A 236 16.39 1.71 -5.60
C ASN A 236 15.40 1.47 -6.76
N ARG A 237 14.22 0.89 -6.52
CA ARG A 237 13.24 0.69 -7.60
C ARG A 237 12.78 2.04 -8.17
N ASP A 238 12.73 2.14 -9.50
CA ASP A 238 12.27 3.31 -10.27
C ASP A 238 10.94 3.90 -9.77
N PHE A 239 10.10 3.05 -9.19
CA PHE A 239 8.84 3.45 -8.56
C PHE A 239 9.05 4.61 -7.56
N PHE A 240 10.05 4.55 -6.70
CA PHE A 240 10.33 5.55 -5.67
C PHE A 240 10.86 6.89 -6.22
N HIS A 241 11.37 6.92 -7.45
CA HIS A 241 11.87 8.12 -8.11
C HIS A 241 10.78 8.91 -8.84
N ARG A 242 9.54 8.41 -8.87
CA ARG A 242 8.41 9.11 -9.51
C ARG A 242 7.95 10.28 -8.66
N ARG A 243 7.92 11.49 -9.23
CA ARG A 243 7.33 12.66 -8.57
C ARG A 243 5.86 12.47 -8.13
N TRP A 244 5.09 11.70 -8.90
CA TRP A 244 3.66 11.51 -8.67
C TRP A 244 3.33 10.38 -7.67
N ILE A 245 4.32 9.59 -7.23
CA ILE A 245 4.10 8.53 -6.22
C ILE A 245 3.46 9.09 -4.95
N LEU A 246 3.80 10.34 -4.62
CA LEU A 246 3.29 11.07 -3.48
C LEU A 246 1.79 11.27 -3.58
N GLU A 247 1.28 11.61 -4.75
CA GLU A 247 -0.16 11.80 -4.91
C GLU A 247 -0.90 10.45 -4.84
N GLU A 248 -0.30 9.37 -5.34
CA GLU A 248 -0.96 8.07 -5.42
C GLU A 248 -0.92 7.31 -4.07
N MET A 249 0.24 7.30 -3.41
CA MET A 249 0.48 6.55 -2.18
C MET A 249 0.20 7.37 -0.92
N ALA A 250 0.50 8.68 -0.91
CA ALA A 250 0.21 9.51 0.27
C ALA A 250 -1.31 9.76 0.42
N MET A 251 -2.13 9.58 -0.61
CA MET A 251 -3.59 9.64 -0.44
C MET A 251 -4.21 8.34 0.07
N ALA A 252 -3.47 7.23 0.02
CA ALA A 252 -3.97 5.89 0.30
C ALA A 252 -4.34 5.68 1.78
N ARG A 253 -5.53 5.17 2.10
CA ARG A 253 -5.84 4.78 3.49
C ARG A 253 -4.81 3.80 4.06
N VAL A 254 -4.50 2.77 3.28
CA VAL A 254 -3.46 1.77 3.59
C VAL A 254 -2.49 1.73 2.40
N PRO A 255 -1.37 2.47 2.45
CA PRO A 255 -0.33 2.39 1.44
C PRO A 255 0.52 1.13 1.65
N THR A 256 0.75 0.38 0.58
CA THR A 256 1.47 -0.89 0.63
C THR A 256 2.27 -1.10 -0.65
N PHE A 257 3.46 -1.66 -0.54
CA PHE A 257 4.30 -1.99 -1.68
C PHE A 257 4.30 -3.50 -1.92
N LEU A 258 4.08 -3.91 -3.17
CA LEU A 258 4.08 -5.30 -3.60
C LEU A 258 5.28 -5.53 -4.52
N ILE A 259 6.17 -6.45 -4.14
CA ILE A 259 7.31 -6.89 -4.94
C ILE A 259 7.26 -8.41 -5.09
N GLY A 260 7.05 -8.89 -6.32
CA GLY A 260 6.67 -10.28 -6.54
C GLY A 260 5.44 -10.66 -5.71
N ASP A 261 5.59 -11.58 -4.78
CA ASP A 261 4.56 -12.02 -3.82
C ASP A 261 4.74 -11.47 -2.40
N SER A 262 5.74 -10.62 -2.15
CA SER A 262 6.00 -10.04 -0.83
C SER A 262 5.39 -8.66 -0.69
N ILE A 263 4.78 -8.41 0.49
CA ILE A 263 4.22 -7.13 0.88
C ILE A 263 5.18 -6.43 1.85
N VAL A 264 5.53 -5.18 1.54
CA VAL A 264 6.20 -4.25 2.46
C VAL A 264 5.23 -3.12 2.78
N SER A 265 4.96 -2.92 4.07
CA SER A 265 4.07 -1.84 4.51
C SER A 265 4.77 -0.48 4.46
N TRP A 266 3.98 0.58 4.40
CA TRP A 266 4.50 1.93 4.50
C TRP A 266 5.23 2.21 5.81
N LYS A 267 4.71 1.71 6.94
CA LYS A 267 5.31 1.86 8.27
C LYS A 267 6.74 1.29 8.30
N GLN A 268 6.92 0.10 7.74
CA GLN A 268 8.22 -0.57 7.65
C GLN A 268 9.24 0.26 6.88
N LEU A 269 8.81 0.87 5.77
CA LEU A 269 9.69 1.71 4.95
C LEU A 269 10.12 2.97 5.69
N LEU A 270 9.17 3.66 6.34
CA LEU A 270 9.47 4.87 7.12
C LEU A 270 10.44 4.57 8.26
N ARG A 271 10.19 3.50 9.03
CA ARG A 271 11.05 3.13 10.16
C ARG A 271 12.45 2.74 9.72
N LEU A 272 12.57 2.03 8.60
CA LEU A 272 13.88 1.78 8.00
C LEU A 272 14.57 3.10 7.63
N ASN A 273 13.88 4.03 6.96
CA ASN A 273 14.45 5.32 6.58
C ASN A 273 14.93 6.12 7.79
N LEU A 274 14.12 6.22 8.84
CA LEU A 274 14.49 6.94 10.07
C LEU A 274 15.71 6.30 10.76
N ALA A 275 15.81 4.96 10.76
CA ALA A 275 17.01 4.26 11.25
C ALA A 275 18.24 4.55 10.39
N MET A 276 18.08 4.57 9.06
CA MET A 276 19.17 4.88 8.13
C MET A 276 19.69 6.31 8.33
N GLU A 277 18.81 7.28 8.50
CA GLU A 277 19.19 8.68 8.82
C GLU A 277 19.93 8.77 10.16
N GLU A 278 19.40 8.16 11.23
CA GLU A 278 20.06 8.14 12.55
C GLU A 278 21.47 7.54 12.46
N PHE A 279 21.64 6.38 11.82
CA PHE A 279 22.95 5.72 11.72
C PHE A 279 23.93 6.43 10.80
N LYS A 280 23.42 7.19 9.83
CA LYS A 280 24.24 7.99 8.92
C LYS A 280 24.80 9.22 9.62
N ASP A 281 23.95 9.92 10.37
CA ASP A 281 24.27 11.23 10.95
C ASP A 281 24.83 11.16 12.38
N GLN A 282 24.55 10.07 13.11
CA GLN A 282 24.94 9.92 14.51
C GLN A 282 25.97 8.80 14.74
N GLU A 283 26.69 8.89 15.86
CA GLU A 283 27.57 7.82 16.35
C GLU A 283 26.78 6.63 16.85
N SER A 284 27.31 5.42 16.67
CA SER A 284 26.65 4.19 17.08
C SER A 284 27.66 3.15 17.55
N ASN A 285 27.37 2.52 18.68
CA ASN A 285 28.13 1.40 19.22
C ASN A 285 27.78 0.07 18.52
N VAL A 286 26.69 0.03 17.75
CA VAL A 286 26.20 -1.18 17.08
C VAL A 286 26.37 -1.11 15.57
N CYS A 287 26.31 0.09 14.97
CA CYS A 287 26.49 0.30 13.54
C CYS A 287 27.89 0.86 13.26
N PRO A 288 28.79 0.10 12.61
CA PRO A 288 30.17 0.54 12.37
C PRO A 288 30.22 1.80 11.50
N ALA A 289 31.08 2.77 11.81
CA ALA A 289 31.22 4.01 11.02
C ALA A 289 31.52 3.76 9.52
N ALA A 290 32.13 2.62 9.19
CA ALA A 290 32.42 2.21 7.81
C ALA A 290 31.16 1.91 6.97
N THR A 291 30.00 1.66 7.60
CA THR A 291 28.73 1.43 6.87
C THR A 291 28.09 2.72 6.39
N ARG A 292 28.39 3.87 7.03
CA ARG A 292 27.74 5.17 6.74
C ARG A 292 27.74 5.57 5.26
N PRO A 293 28.85 5.46 4.50
CA PRO A 293 28.85 5.83 3.08
C PRO A 293 28.00 4.92 2.20
N LEU A 294 27.56 3.77 2.73
CA LEU A 294 26.80 2.74 2.03
C LEU A 294 25.32 2.77 2.41
N ILE A 295 24.94 3.61 3.37
CA ILE A 295 23.53 3.79 3.76
C ILE A 295 22.82 4.49 2.59
N HIS A 296 21.84 3.79 2.01
CA HIS A 296 21.01 4.32 0.94
C HIS A 296 20.29 5.61 1.35
N GLU A 297 20.39 6.63 0.49
CA GLU A 297 19.61 7.85 0.60
C GLU A 297 18.36 7.73 -0.27
N PHE A 298 17.19 7.75 0.36
CA PHE A 298 15.97 7.90 -0.40
C PHE A 298 15.91 9.27 -1.09
N PRO A 299 15.22 9.40 -2.22
CA PRO A 299 14.97 10.71 -2.81
C PRO A 299 14.25 11.62 -1.80
N LEU A 300 14.92 12.70 -1.37
CA LEU A 300 14.43 13.63 -0.32
C LEU A 300 13.00 14.11 -0.56
N GLY A 301 12.65 14.40 -1.82
CA GLY A 301 11.30 14.82 -2.18
C GLY A 301 10.25 13.74 -1.93
N THR A 302 10.61 12.46 -2.11
CA THR A 302 9.74 11.34 -1.79
C THR A 302 9.55 11.26 -0.28
N ILE A 303 10.64 11.18 0.50
CA ILE A 303 10.61 11.02 1.97
C ILE A 303 9.78 12.09 2.65
N HIS A 304 10.04 13.38 2.38
CA HIS A 304 9.37 14.48 3.08
C HIS A 304 7.85 14.40 2.93
N ALA A 305 7.37 14.18 1.72
CA ALA A 305 5.93 14.03 1.51
C ALA A 305 5.38 12.73 2.10
N LEU A 306 6.18 11.67 2.25
CA LEU A 306 5.76 10.47 2.99
C LEU A 306 5.61 10.76 4.49
N LEU A 307 6.56 11.49 5.07
CA LEU A 307 6.58 11.86 6.49
C LEU A 307 5.45 12.84 6.82
N ASP A 308 5.28 13.91 6.03
CA ASP A 308 4.22 14.92 6.23
C ASP A 308 2.83 14.28 6.30
N GLU A 309 2.55 13.37 5.37
CA GLU A 309 1.27 12.67 5.33
C GLU A 309 1.13 11.67 6.50
N PHE A 310 2.21 10.97 6.86
CA PHE A 310 2.19 10.06 8.01
C PHE A 310 1.90 10.82 9.32
N GLU A 311 2.56 11.96 9.54
CA GLU A 311 2.27 12.82 10.69
C GLU A 311 0.83 13.32 10.69
N LYS A 312 0.35 13.78 9.53
CA LYS A 312 -1.04 14.25 9.37
C LYS A 312 -2.03 13.15 9.76
N ARG A 313 -1.79 11.91 9.37
CA ARG A 313 -2.61 10.75 9.74
C ARG A 313 -2.55 10.44 11.22
N LYS A 314 -1.36 10.46 11.81
CA LYS A 314 -1.19 10.25 13.26
C LYS A 314 -1.97 11.31 14.05
N LYS A 315 -1.93 12.57 13.61
CA LYS A 315 -2.72 13.67 14.17
C LYS A 315 -4.23 13.41 14.02
N MET A 316 -4.70 13.03 12.83
CA MET A 316 -6.13 12.72 12.60
C MET A 316 -6.62 11.53 13.44
N ALA A 317 -5.87 10.43 13.50
CA ALA A 317 -6.22 9.25 14.29
C ALA A 317 -6.30 9.57 15.80
N LYS A 318 -5.37 10.40 16.30
CA LYS A 318 -5.39 10.88 17.70
C LYS A 318 -6.62 11.75 17.99
N ILE A 319 -7.01 12.61 17.05
CA ILE A 319 -8.22 13.43 17.17
C ILE A 319 -9.48 12.55 17.17
N GLU A 320 -9.56 11.57 16.27
CA GLU A 320 -10.68 10.62 16.22
C GLU A 320 -10.78 9.79 17.52
N SER A 321 -9.66 9.32 18.07
CA SER A 321 -9.66 8.59 19.34
C SER A 321 -10.12 9.48 20.50
N MET A 322 -9.67 10.74 20.56
CA MET A 322 -10.09 11.69 21.60
C MET A 322 -11.59 12.02 21.50
N ASN A 323 -12.12 12.14 20.29
CA ASN A 323 -13.54 12.36 20.05
C ASN A 323 -14.40 11.12 20.35
N SER A 324 -13.89 9.91 20.10
CA SER A 324 -14.60 8.68 20.46
C SER A 324 -14.70 8.49 21.98
N ASN A 325 -13.65 8.88 22.72
CA ASN A 325 -13.62 8.79 24.18
C ASN A 325 -14.48 9.88 24.87
N SER A 326 -14.66 11.05 24.23
CA SER A 326 -15.52 12.12 24.78
C SER A 326 -17.02 11.84 24.61
N VAL A 327 -17.41 11.07 23.59
CA VAL A 327 -18.82 10.65 23.37
C VAL A 327 -19.24 9.57 24.36
N THR A 328 -18.34 8.68 24.79
CA THR A 328 -18.62 7.69 25.84
C THR A 328 -18.61 8.26 27.27
N GLY A 329 -17.95 9.40 27.50
CA GLY A 329 -17.89 10.05 28.82
C GLY A 329 -19.07 10.97 29.16
N SER A 330 -20.02 11.16 28.23
CA SER A 330 -21.09 12.16 28.35
C SER A 330 -22.50 11.56 28.58
N ILE A 331 -22.61 10.24 28.81
CA ILE A 331 -23.89 9.56 29.10
C ILE A 331 -23.87 8.92 30.50
N THR A 332 -23.46 9.66 31.53
CA THR A 332 -23.79 9.31 32.94
C THR A 332 -23.77 10.56 33.82
N SER A 333 -24.60 11.56 33.53
CA SER A 333 -24.97 12.58 34.52
C SER A 333 -26.18 13.37 34.04
N ASN A 334 -27.36 12.78 34.17
CA ASN A 334 -28.62 13.47 34.44
C ASN A 334 -29.73 12.42 34.53
N ASP A 335 -30.04 11.99 35.74
CA ASP A 335 -31.42 11.85 36.21
C ASP A 335 -31.43 11.25 37.62
N SER A 336 -31.62 12.11 38.62
CA SER A 336 -32.30 11.73 39.86
C SER A 336 -32.71 12.99 40.63
N THR A 337 -33.79 13.61 40.17
CA THR A 337 -34.67 14.44 41.00
C THR A 337 -36.10 13.99 40.75
N SER A 338 -36.68 13.25 41.70
CA SER A 338 -37.99 13.55 42.30
C SER A 338 -38.45 12.42 43.23
N TYR A 339 -38.78 12.85 44.46
CA TYR A 339 -39.92 12.45 45.29
C TYR A 339 -40.30 10.96 45.44
N GLN A 340 -40.23 10.46 46.68
CA GLN A 340 -41.47 10.20 47.45
C GLN A 340 -41.18 9.94 48.95
N ASP A 341 -41.96 10.64 49.78
CA ASP A 341 -42.21 10.38 51.19
C ASP A 341 -42.64 8.93 51.48
N SER A 342 -42.31 8.42 52.68
CA SER A 342 -43.27 7.86 53.66
C SER A 342 -42.60 6.88 54.64
N ARG A 343 -42.23 7.38 55.83
CA ARG A 343 -42.56 6.88 57.19
C ARG A 343 -41.50 7.20 58.22
#